data_AF-A0A532T5B7-F1
#
_entry.id   AF-A0A532T5B7-F1
#
_cell.length_a   1.000
_cell.length_b   1.000
_cell.length_c   1.000
_cell.angle_alpha   90.00
_cell.angle_beta   90.00
_cell.angle_gamma   90.00
#
_symmetry.space_group_name_H-M   'P 1'
#
loop_
_entity.id
_entity.type
_entity.pdbx_description
1 polymer ?
#
loop_
_entity_poly.entity_id
_entity_poly.type
_entity_poly.pdbx_seq_one_letter_code
_entity_poly.pdbx_strand_id
1 'polypeptide(L)'
;MSRFGWVVHKVIEKSDIVLEVLDARFIDETRNKELEYKIKNRNKKLIHVINKCDFVNKKHLDKIKKDLENCVFISATKHLGTTLLKQKITLLAKQKKIKEPIIGVIGYPNVGKSSLINALKGKHSARTSSEAGYTKGKQLLRISKDMMMIDTPGVIPRDKNKDLDLVLVGAKNPTTIKDPDLAVIKLIIKNPKLIESYYDVVPERNIEKTIEKLALKLNFKIKGNLPDVERTSRKILRDWQSGKIKK
;
A
#
# COMPACT_ATOMS: atom_id res chain seq x y z
N MET A 1 22.32 8.36 -7.53
CA MET A 1 21.23 8.00 -6.58
C MET A 1 19.89 8.40 -7.18
N SER A 2 18.91 7.51 -7.25
CA SER A 2 17.60 7.87 -7.84
C SER A 2 16.92 8.98 -7.02
N ARG A 3 16.16 9.88 -7.67
CA ARG A 3 15.31 10.91 -7.00
C ARG A 3 14.42 10.28 -5.92
N PHE A 4 14.02 9.04 -6.14
CA PHE A 4 13.31 8.15 -5.23
C PHE A 4 14.07 7.85 -3.93
N GLY A 5 15.29 7.29 -4.03
CA GLY A 5 16.08 6.95 -2.85
C GLY A 5 16.37 8.19 -2.02
N TRP A 6 16.73 9.29 -2.68
CA TRP A 6 16.98 10.56 -2.00
C TRP A 6 15.77 11.06 -1.19
N VAL A 7 14.56 10.95 -1.74
CA VAL A 7 13.32 11.33 -1.04
C VAL A 7 13.15 10.51 0.23
N VAL A 8 13.32 9.20 0.17
CA VAL A 8 13.14 8.30 1.32
C VAL A 8 14.21 8.53 2.37
N HIS A 9 15.47 8.63 1.95
CA HIS A 9 16.61 8.87 2.84
C HIS A 9 16.43 10.16 3.65
N LYS A 10 16.01 11.26 3.01
CA LYS A 10 15.72 12.51 3.70
C LYS A 10 14.60 12.41 4.73
N VAL A 11 13.58 11.57 4.47
CA VAL A 11 12.48 11.36 5.41
C VAL A 11 12.98 10.65 6.65
N ILE A 12 13.75 9.58 6.45
CA ILE A 12 14.36 8.82 7.55
C ILE A 12 15.29 9.70 8.39
N GLU A 13 16.07 10.58 7.76
CA GLU A 13 16.94 11.52 8.48
C GLU A 13 16.16 12.47 9.38
N LYS A 14 15.15 13.14 8.81
CA LYS A 14 14.37 14.17 9.49
C LYS A 14 13.33 13.62 10.48
N SER A 15 12.98 12.33 10.40
CA SER A 15 12.00 11.73 11.31
C SER A 15 12.63 11.12 12.55
N ASP A 16 11.94 11.18 13.68
CA ASP A 16 12.27 10.42 14.90
C ASP A 16 11.69 9.01 14.86
N ILE A 17 10.49 8.90 14.32
CA ILE A 17 9.71 7.67 14.18
C ILE A 17 9.29 7.53 12.72
N VAL A 18 9.47 6.35 12.14
CA VAL A 18 9.06 6.03 10.78
C VAL A 18 7.85 5.10 10.83
N LEU A 19 6.80 5.46 10.08
CA LEU A 19 5.65 4.62 9.79
C LEU A 19 5.82 4.02 8.40
N GLU A 20 5.97 2.71 8.30
CA GLU A 20 5.86 2.00 7.03
C GLU A 20 4.42 1.53 6.84
N VAL A 21 3.73 2.14 5.89
CA VAL A 21 2.34 1.81 5.59
C VAL A 21 2.29 0.66 4.59
N LEU A 22 1.69 -0.44 5.02
CA LEU A 22 1.51 -1.66 4.24
C LEU A 22 0.01 -1.88 3.96
N ASP A 23 -0.32 -2.50 2.83
CA ASP A 23 -1.68 -2.92 2.52
C ASP A 23 -1.91 -4.33 3.10
N ALA A 24 -2.90 -4.49 3.98
CA ALA A 24 -3.18 -5.77 4.66
C ALA A 24 -3.39 -6.94 3.68
N ARG A 25 -3.81 -6.67 2.45
CA ARG A 25 -4.03 -7.68 1.39
C ARG A 25 -2.72 -8.14 0.74
N PHE A 26 -1.69 -7.28 0.76
CA PHE A 26 -0.45 -7.40 -0.01
C PHE A 26 0.79 -7.09 0.84
N ILE A 27 0.88 -7.70 2.03
CA ILE A 27 1.95 -7.40 3.00
C ILE A 27 3.32 -7.66 2.40
N ASP A 28 3.56 -8.85 1.86
CA ASP A 28 4.88 -9.24 1.36
C ASP A 28 5.29 -8.40 0.14
N GLU A 29 4.32 -8.01 -0.68
CA GLU A 29 4.56 -7.23 -1.89
C GLU A 29 4.74 -5.73 -1.61
N THR A 30 4.11 -5.19 -0.56
CA THR A 30 4.20 -3.77 -0.19
C THR A 30 5.27 -3.47 0.86
N ARG A 31 5.93 -4.49 1.41
CA ARG A 31 6.99 -4.39 2.41
C ARG A 31 8.36 -4.23 1.78
N ASN A 32 9.22 -3.41 2.39
CA ASN A 32 10.61 -3.23 1.93
C ASN A 32 11.63 -3.51 3.04
N LYS A 33 12.07 -4.76 3.14
CA LYS A 33 13.05 -5.22 4.15
C LYS A 33 14.38 -4.47 4.10
N GLU A 34 14.87 -4.09 2.92
CA GLU A 34 16.11 -3.32 2.78
C GLU A 34 15.95 -1.94 3.42
N LEU A 35 14.78 -1.32 3.24
CA LEU A 35 14.46 -0.04 3.84
C LEU A 35 14.30 -0.14 5.35
N GLU A 36 13.62 -1.18 5.85
CA GLU A 36 13.52 -1.46 7.29
C GLU A 36 14.89 -1.59 7.95
N TYR A 37 15.81 -2.32 7.31
CA TYR A 37 17.18 -2.48 7.78
C TYR A 37 17.90 -1.12 7.87
N LYS A 38 17.76 -0.27 6.84
CA LYS A 38 18.33 1.09 6.85
C LYS A 38 17.75 1.98 7.96
N ILE A 39 16.46 1.86 8.25
CA ILE A 39 15.80 2.62 9.34
C ILE A 39 16.35 2.17 10.70
N LYS A 40 16.43 0.85 10.92
CA LYS A 40 16.95 0.27 12.17
C LYS A 40 18.42 0.64 12.39
N ASN A 41 19.27 0.57 11.36
CA ASN A 41 20.68 0.95 11.44
C ASN A 41 20.91 2.42 11.81
N ARG A 42 19.94 3.29 11.52
CA ARG A 42 19.96 4.71 11.94
C ARG A 42 19.37 4.93 13.34
N ASN A 43 19.15 3.87 14.11
CA ASN A 43 18.53 3.87 15.44
C ASN A 43 17.17 4.61 15.50
N LYS A 44 16.47 4.64 14.36
CA LYS A 44 15.11 5.19 14.24
C LYS A 44 14.09 4.12 14.63
N LYS A 45 12.98 4.52 15.24
CA LYS A 45 11.91 3.59 15.58
C LYS A 45 11.03 3.37 14.34
N LEU A 46 10.70 2.10 14.06
CA LEU A 46 9.83 1.70 12.97
C LEU A 46 8.52 1.14 13.52
N ILE A 47 7.39 1.61 12.99
CA ILE A 47 6.07 1.02 13.19
C ILE A 47 5.54 0.56 11.84
N HIS A 48 5.16 -0.72 11.73
CA HIS A 48 4.43 -1.22 10.58
C HIS A 48 2.96 -0.85 10.73
N VAL A 49 2.44 -0.02 9.83
CA VAL A 49 1.03 0.39 9.83
C VAL A 49 0.30 -0.45 8.80
N ILE A 50 -0.47 -1.43 9.27
CA ILE A 50 -1.19 -2.40 8.42
C ILE A 50 -2.55 -1.81 8.09
N ASN A 51 -2.61 -1.10 6.96
CA ASN A 51 -3.80 -0.40 6.52
C ASN A 51 -4.73 -1.29 5.70
N LYS A 52 -6.01 -0.88 5.57
CA LYS A 52 -7.08 -1.65 4.91
C LYS A 52 -7.34 -3.00 5.58
N CYS A 53 -7.13 -3.08 6.89
CA CYS A 53 -7.34 -4.31 7.65
C CYS A 53 -8.79 -4.83 7.59
N ASP A 54 -9.74 -3.97 7.21
CA ASP A 54 -11.15 -4.32 7.01
C ASP A 54 -11.45 -5.12 5.72
N PHE A 55 -10.45 -5.29 4.84
CA PHE A 55 -10.58 -6.09 3.62
C PHE A 55 -10.10 -7.54 3.77
N VAL A 56 -9.61 -7.92 4.95
CA VAL A 56 -9.05 -9.26 5.21
C VAL A 56 -9.69 -9.87 6.44
N ASN A 57 -9.72 -11.20 6.50
CA ASN A 57 -10.28 -11.92 7.62
C ASN A 57 -9.36 -11.92 8.86
N LYS A 58 -9.91 -12.26 10.03
CA LYS A 58 -9.18 -12.29 11.31
C LYS A 58 -7.98 -13.25 11.28
N LYS A 59 -8.13 -14.42 10.66
CA LYS A 59 -7.05 -15.42 10.55
C LYS A 59 -5.83 -14.86 9.82
N HIS A 60 -6.04 -14.06 8.77
CA HIS A 60 -4.97 -13.37 8.04
C HIS A 60 -4.32 -12.28 8.90
N LEU A 61 -5.09 -11.48 9.63
CA LEU A 61 -4.56 -10.47 10.55
C LEU A 61 -3.70 -11.10 11.66
N ASP A 62 -4.16 -12.23 12.22
CA ASP A 62 -3.44 -12.96 13.26
C ASP A 62 -2.10 -13.50 12.74
N LYS A 63 -2.05 -13.94 11.47
CA LYS A 63 -0.79 -14.34 10.82
C LYS A 63 0.16 -13.14 10.71
N ILE A 64 -0.31 -12.01 10.18
CA ILE A 64 0.51 -10.79 10.04
C ILE A 64 1.07 -10.35 11.40
N LYS A 65 0.26 -10.43 12.47
CA LYS A 65 0.67 -10.05 13.82
C LYS A 65 1.80 -10.93 14.36
N LYS A 66 1.86 -12.21 13.97
CA LYS A 66 2.95 -13.12 14.33
C LYS A 66 4.23 -12.81 13.55
N ASP A 67 4.10 -12.45 12.28
CA ASP A 67 5.24 -12.24 11.36
C ASP A 67 5.90 -10.85 11.50
N LEU A 68 5.15 -9.85 11.96
CA LEU A 68 5.61 -8.47 12.07
C LEU A 68 5.65 -8.00 13.52
N GLU A 69 6.87 -7.74 13.99
CA GLU A 69 7.07 -6.98 15.21
C GLU A 69 6.57 -5.54 15.03
N ASN A 70 6.00 -4.99 16.11
CA ASN A 70 5.57 -3.60 16.19
C ASN A 70 4.58 -3.13 15.10
N CYS A 71 3.62 -3.98 14.75
CA CYS A 71 2.54 -3.59 13.85
C CYS A 71 1.36 -2.90 14.56
N VAL A 72 0.62 -2.06 13.83
CA VAL A 72 -0.69 -1.52 14.21
C VAL A 72 -1.64 -1.69 13.03
N PHE A 73 -2.79 -2.34 13.27
CA PHE A 73 -3.82 -2.52 12.27
C PHE A 73 -4.75 -1.32 12.23
N ILE A 74 -4.99 -0.81 11.03
CA ILE A 74 -5.86 0.36 10.83
C ILE A 74 -6.75 0.19 9.59
N SER A 75 -7.87 0.90 9.60
CA SER A 75 -8.60 1.23 8.38
C SER A 75 -8.73 2.74 8.33
N ALA A 76 -7.82 3.38 7.58
CA ALA A 76 -7.73 4.84 7.55
C ALA A 76 -9.03 5.49 7.05
N THR A 77 -9.68 4.90 6.05
CA THR A 77 -10.94 5.41 5.48
C THR A 77 -12.13 5.23 6.42
N LYS A 78 -12.09 4.24 7.32
CA LYS A 78 -13.11 4.02 8.37
C LYS A 78 -12.70 4.58 9.73
N HIS A 79 -11.57 5.31 9.79
CA HIS A 79 -10.98 5.85 11.02
C HIS A 79 -10.67 4.81 12.14
N LEU A 80 -10.61 3.52 11.81
CA LEU A 80 -10.34 2.44 12.77
C LEU A 80 -8.85 2.34 13.11
N GLY A 81 -8.54 2.08 14.38
CA GLY A 81 -7.16 1.86 14.87
C GLY A 81 -6.28 3.11 14.95
N THR A 82 -6.80 4.29 14.58
CA THR A 82 -6.07 5.57 14.61
C THR A 82 -5.64 5.98 16.02
N THR A 83 -6.50 5.77 17.02
CA THR A 83 -6.17 6.02 18.44
C THR A 83 -5.03 5.13 18.93
N LEU A 84 -5.07 3.83 18.60
CA LEU A 84 -4.01 2.88 18.96
C LEU A 84 -2.67 3.27 18.32
N LEU A 85 -2.71 3.73 17.06
CA LEU A 85 -1.51 4.23 16.39
C LEU A 85 -0.94 5.47 17.09
N LYS A 86 -1.79 6.45 17.44
CA LYS A 86 -1.38 7.64 18.21
C LYS A 86 -0.77 7.26 19.55
N GLN A 87 -1.41 6.36 20.30
CA GLN A 87 -0.89 5.86 21.59
C GLN A 87 0.48 5.20 21.43
N LYS A 88 0.67 4.37 20.40
CA LYS A 88 1.96 3.71 20.14
C LYS A 88 3.05 4.71 19.77
N ILE A 89 2.73 5.72 18.95
CA ILE A 89 3.67 6.81 18.64
C ILE A 89 4.07 7.56 19.91
N THR A 90 3.10 7.95 20.76
CA THR A 90 3.36 8.62 22.04
C THR A 90 4.26 7.78 22.94
N LEU A 91 3.99 6.47 23.04
CA LEU A 91 4.80 5.55 23.85
C LEU A 91 6.26 5.53 23.38
N LEU A 92 6.50 5.38 22.07
CA LEU A 92 7.86 5.37 21.52
C LEU A 92 8.57 6.72 21.67
N ALA A 93 7.84 7.82 21.51
CA ALA A 93 8.38 9.17 21.70
C ALA A 93 8.82 9.39 23.15
N LYS A 94 8.00 8.97 24.13
CA LYS A 94 8.34 9.01 25.56
C LYS A 94 9.59 8.17 25.88
N GLN A 95 9.70 6.96 25.35
CA GLN A 95 10.89 6.12 25.52
C GLN A 95 12.17 6.78 25.02
N LYS A 96 12.07 7.63 23.98
CA LYS A 96 13.18 8.41 23.43
C LYS A 96 13.31 9.81 24.05
N LYS A 97 12.47 10.17 25.04
CA LYS A 97 12.41 11.50 25.67
C LYS A 97 12.16 12.65 24.67
N ILE A 98 11.37 12.39 23.63
CA ILE A 98 11.03 13.37 22.60
C ILE A 98 9.65 13.95 22.92
N LYS A 99 9.58 15.27 23.15
CA LYS A 99 8.32 15.97 23.46
C LYS A 99 7.43 16.13 22.22
N GLU A 100 8.01 16.47 21.09
CA GLU A 100 7.30 16.72 19.83
C GLU A 100 7.93 15.89 18.69
N PRO A 101 7.59 14.60 18.56
CA PRO A 101 8.20 13.73 17.56
C PRO A 101 7.83 14.13 16.13
N ILE A 102 8.82 14.06 15.23
CA ILE A 102 8.65 14.14 13.79
C ILE A 102 8.42 12.74 13.23
N ILE A 103 7.28 12.52 12.60
CA ILE A 103 6.84 11.22 12.10
C ILE A 103 7.03 11.16 10.58
N GLY A 104 7.89 10.27 10.09
CA GLY A 104 8.07 10.02 8.67
C GLY A 104 7.09 8.96 8.19
N VAL A 105 6.28 9.26 7.16
CA VAL A 105 5.39 8.25 6.54
C VAL A 105 6.01 7.76 5.24
N ILE A 106 6.22 6.46 5.11
CA ILE A 106 6.75 5.80 3.91
C ILE A 106 5.85 4.62 3.50
N GLY A 107 6.02 4.15 2.27
CA GLY A 107 5.29 3.00 1.73
C GLY A 107 4.91 3.17 0.27
N TYR A 108 4.52 2.06 -0.36
CA TYR A 108 4.17 2.02 -1.79
C TYR A 108 3.02 2.97 -2.14
N PRO A 109 2.87 3.42 -3.39
CA PRO A 109 1.65 4.11 -3.82
C PRO A 109 0.40 3.31 -3.47
N ASN A 110 -0.72 4.02 -3.24
CA ASN A 110 -2.05 3.44 -3.03
C ASN A 110 -2.24 2.50 -1.82
N VAL A 111 -1.23 2.27 -0.98
CA VAL A 111 -1.36 1.60 0.34
C VAL A 111 -2.17 2.43 1.34
N GLY A 112 -2.43 3.71 1.04
CA GLY A 112 -3.27 4.60 1.84
C GLY A 112 -2.53 5.55 2.78
N LYS A 113 -1.30 5.95 2.45
CA LYS A 113 -0.52 6.97 3.20
C LYS A 113 -1.28 8.29 3.38
N SER A 114 -1.81 8.87 2.30
CA SER A 114 -2.56 10.14 2.37
C SER A 114 -3.84 9.99 3.20
N SER A 115 -4.53 8.86 3.06
CA SER A 115 -5.70 8.54 3.91
C SER A 115 -5.31 8.43 5.38
N LEU A 116 -4.18 7.80 5.70
CA LEU A 116 -3.65 7.70 7.06
C LEU A 116 -3.35 9.09 7.65
N ILE A 117 -2.64 9.94 6.90
CA ILE A 117 -2.32 11.31 7.31
C ILE A 117 -3.62 12.06 7.63
N ASN A 118 -4.60 12.01 6.74
CA ASN A 118 -5.89 12.68 6.92
C ASN A 118 -6.67 12.12 8.11
N ALA A 119 -6.67 10.79 8.29
CA ALA A 119 -7.35 10.15 9.41
C ALA A 119 -6.74 10.53 10.76
N LEU A 120 -5.41 10.71 10.82
CA LEU A 120 -4.72 11.13 12.03
C LEU A 120 -4.87 12.63 12.33
N LYS A 121 -4.90 13.47 11.29
CA LYS A 121 -5.13 14.92 11.40
C LYS A 121 -6.44 15.27 12.11
N GLY A 122 -7.50 14.51 11.85
CA GLY A 122 -8.85 14.88 12.30
C GLY A 122 -9.34 16.19 11.67
N LYS A 123 -10.47 16.72 12.16
CA LYS A 123 -11.12 17.92 11.58
C LYS A 123 -10.42 19.25 11.90
N HIS A 124 -9.50 19.30 12.88
CA HIS A 124 -8.97 20.55 13.44
C HIS A 124 -7.45 20.75 13.27
N SER A 125 -6.78 20.00 12.40
CA SER A 125 -5.33 20.17 12.22
C SER A 125 -5.00 21.42 11.39
N ALA A 126 -4.21 22.34 11.94
CA ALA A 126 -3.63 23.45 11.19
C ALA A 126 -2.56 22.95 10.19
N ARG A 127 -2.50 23.56 9.00
CA ARG A 127 -1.35 23.38 8.09
C ARG A 127 -0.15 24.12 8.68
N THR A 128 1.01 23.47 8.74
CA THR A 128 2.28 24.10 9.15
C THR A 128 3.13 24.45 7.94
N SER A 129 3.99 25.45 8.14
CA SER A 129 4.77 26.18 7.13
C SER A 129 5.71 25.30 6.29
N SER A 130 6.05 25.79 5.10
CA SER A 130 7.11 25.25 4.26
C SER A 130 8.48 25.65 4.82
N GLU A 131 9.25 24.71 5.36
CA GLU A 131 10.69 24.95 5.60
C GLU A 131 11.38 25.36 4.29
N ALA A 132 12.19 26.43 4.34
CA ALA A 132 13.02 26.86 3.23
C ALA A 132 13.97 25.72 2.79
N GLY A 133 13.95 25.39 1.50
CA GLY A 133 14.71 24.27 0.91
C GLY A 133 13.88 23.01 0.61
N TYR A 134 12.58 23.02 0.89
CA TYR A 134 11.67 21.88 0.70
C TYR A 134 10.52 22.14 -0.28
N THR A 135 10.69 23.05 -1.25
CA THR A 135 9.63 23.35 -2.22
C THR A 135 9.76 22.52 -3.51
N LYS A 136 9.09 21.36 -3.48
CA LYS A 136 8.25 20.76 -4.55
C LYS A 136 7.86 19.34 -4.09
N GLY A 137 6.92 19.26 -3.14
CA GLY A 137 6.18 18.02 -2.86
C GLY A 137 6.30 17.38 -1.46
N LYS A 138 6.90 18.04 -0.46
CA LYS A 138 6.93 17.52 0.93
C LYS A 138 6.54 18.62 1.92
N GLN A 139 5.41 18.44 2.60
CA GLN A 139 4.90 19.36 3.61
C GLN A 139 5.05 18.73 4.99
N LEU A 140 5.60 19.49 5.94
CA LEU A 140 5.55 19.12 7.35
C LEU A 140 4.16 19.49 7.87
N LEU A 141 3.47 18.53 8.46
CA LEU A 141 2.07 18.62 8.84
C LEU A 141 1.93 18.40 10.33
N ARG A 142 1.31 19.34 11.05
CA ARG A 142 0.91 19.14 12.44
C ARG A 142 -0.29 18.20 12.51
N ILE A 143 -0.17 17.12 13.28
CA ILE A 143 -1.20 16.07 13.41
C ILE A 143 -1.92 16.14 14.77
N SER A 144 -1.22 16.63 15.79
CA SER A 144 -1.77 16.97 17.11
C SER A 144 -0.98 18.15 17.70
N LYS A 145 -1.34 18.61 18.90
CA LYS A 145 -0.60 19.66 19.60
C LYS A 145 0.90 19.36 19.69
N ASP A 146 1.25 18.09 19.91
CA ASP A 146 2.60 17.65 20.24
C ASP A 146 3.17 16.67 19.19
N MET A 147 2.68 16.66 17.95
CA MET A 147 3.20 15.75 16.91
C MET A 147 3.20 16.37 15.51
N MET A 148 4.29 16.15 14.78
CA MET A 148 4.45 16.56 13.39
C MET A 148 4.66 15.35 12.48
N MET A 149 4.34 15.50 11.20
CA MET A 149 4.42 14.42 10.22
C MET A 149 4.93 14.92 8.88
N ILE A 150 5.84 14.17 8.26
CA ILE A 150 6.37 14.48 6.93
C ILE A 150 5.49 13.78 5.90
N ASP A 151 4.80 14.56 5.06
CA ASP A 151 4.09 14.02 3.90
C ASP A 151 5.08 13.63 2.80
N THR A 152 4.94 12.42 2.27
CA THR A 152 5.80 11.90 1.22
C THR A 152 4.97 11.29 0.10
N PRO A 153 5.33 11.56 -1.17
CA PRO A 153 4.70 10.87 -2.29
C PRO A 153 4.95 9.35 -2.21
N GLY A 154 4.07 8.57 -2.83
CA GLY A 154 4.20 7.11 -2.90
C GLY A 154 5.59 6.64 -3.32
N VAL A 155 6.15 5.72 -2.55
CA VAL A 155 7.53 5.25 -2.68
C VAL A 155 7.50 3.92 -3.47
N ILE A 156 7.83 3.94 -4.77
CA ILE A 156 8.04 2.73 -5.60
C ILE A 156 9.54 2.38 -5.68
N PRO A 157 10.00 1.23 -5.13
CA PRO A 157 11.35 0.73 -5.36
C PRO A 157 11.64 0.54 -6.85
N ARG A 158 12.80 0.99 -7.31
CA ARG A 158 13.23 0.80 -8.71
C ARG A 158 13.80 -0.60 -8.89
N ASP A 159 12.92 -1.58 -8.96
CA ASP A 159 13.25 -2.90 -9.46
C ASP A 159 12.44 -3.16 -10.74
N LYS A 160 13.11 -3.13 -11.89
CA LYS A 160 12.47 -3.31 -13.21
C LYS A 160 11.81 -4.70 -13.33
N ASN A 161 12.28 -5.68 -12.55
CA ASN A 161 11.74 -7.03 -12.55
C ASN A 161 10.43 -7.18 -11.75
N LYS A 162 9.93 -6.10 -11.11
CA LYS A 162 8.70 -6.10 -10.31
C LYS A 162 7.55 -5.33 -10.93
N ASP A 163 7.63 -4.90 -12.18
CA ASP A 163 6.58 -4.09 -12.80
C ASP A 163 5.19 -4.76 -12.76
N LEU A 164 5.12 -6.08 -12.98
CA LEU A 164 3.88 -6.84 -12.82
C LEU A 164 3.42 -6.91 -11.36
N ASP A 165 4.33 -7.07 -10.39
CA ASP A 165 3.97 -7.10 -8.97
C ASP A 165 3.47 -5.72 -8.49
N LEU A 166 4.06 -4.63 -9.00
CA LEU A 166 3.62 -3.26 -8.75
C LEU A 166 2.21 -3.01 -9.27
N VAL A 167 1.84 -3.63 -10.39
CA VAL A 167 0.47 -3.60 -10.91
C VAL A 167 -0.46 -4.35 -9.96
N LEU A 168 -0.08 -5.54 -9.51
CA LEU A 168 -0.94 -6.35 -8.64
C LEU A 168 -1.25 -5.66 -7.30
N VAL A 169 -0.30 -4.94 -6.72
CA VAL A 169 -0.52 -4.18 -5.48
C VAL A 169 -1.22 -2.84 -5.69
N GLY A 170 -1.55 -2.50 -6.94
CA GLY A 170 -2.17 -1.23 -7.31
C GLY A 170 -1.21 -0.04 -7.21
N ALA A 171 0.11 -0.26 -7.17
CA ALA A 171 1.09 0.82 -7.20
C ALA A 171 1.18 1.50 -8.58
N LYS A 172 0.71 0.83 -9.64
CA LYS A 172 0.51 1.39 -10.99
C LYS A 172 -0.96 1.27 -11.42
N ASN A 173 -1.45 2.26 -12.17
CA ASN A 173 -2.82 2.26 -12.67
C ASN A 173 -2.98 1.18 -13.76
N PRO A 174 -3.97 0.26 -13.64
CA PRO A 174 -4.27 -0.74 -14.66
C PRO A 174 -4.40 -0.19 -16.07
N THR A 175 -4.86 1.05 -16.27
CA THR A 175 -5.05 1.66 -17.60
C THR A 175 -3.74 2.08 -18.28
N THR A 176 -2.66 2.24 -17.51
CA THR A 176 -1.36 2.74 -18.01
C THR A 176 -0.41 1.63 -18.45
N ILE A 177 -0.85 0.37 -18.37
CA ILE A 177 -0.03 -0.81 -18.64
C ILE A 177 -0.24 -1.24 -20.10
N LYS A 178 0.86 -1.60 -20.75
CA LYS A 178 0.90 -2.12 -22.11
C LYS A 178 0.30 -3.53 -22.19
N ASP A 179 0.76 -4.44 -21.33
CA ASP A 179 0.38 -5.86 -21.34
C ASP A 179 -0.28 -6.27 -19.99
N PRO A 180 -1.57 -5.92 -19.77
CA PRO A 180 -2.27 -6.17 -18.51
C PRO A 180 -2.60 -7.66 -18.27
N ASP A 181 -2.68 -8.44 -19.35
CA ASP A 181 -2.90 -9.89 -19.37
C ASP A 181 -1.80 -10.66 -18.65
N LEU A 182 -0.52 -10.31 -18.84
CA LEU A 182 0.60 -10.94 -18.12
C LEU A 182 0.47 -10.83 -16.60
N ALA A 183 0.01 -9.67 -16.10
CA ALA A 183 -0.23 -9.46 -14.68
C ALA A 183 -1.41 -10.33 -14.19
N VAL A 184 -2.47 -10.45 -15.00
CA VAL A 184 -3.64 -11.28 -14.69
C VAL A 184 -3.29 -12.77 -14.71
N ILE A 185 -2.47 -13.22 -15.65
CA ILE A 185 -2.00 -14.61 -15.68
C ILE A 185 -1.28 -14.96 -14.37
N LYS A 186 -0.33 -14.11 -13.95
CA LYS A 186 0.39 -14.27 -12.67
C LYS A 186 -0.57 -14.24 -11.48
N LEU A 187 -1.61 -13.40 -11.51
CA LEU A 187 -2.62 -13.33 -10.47
C LEU A 187 -3.43 -14.63 -10.35
N ILE A 188 -3.94 -15.15 -11.47
CA ILE A 188 -4.77 -16.36 -11.52
C ILE A 188 -3.95 -17.57 -11.06
N ILE A 189 -2.70 -17.71 -11.54
CA ILE A 189 -1.80 -18.80 -11.13
C ILE A 189 -1.59 -18.80 -9.61
N LYS A 190 -1.37 -17.62 -9.01
CA LYS A 190 -1.15 -17.51 -7.57
C LYS A 190 -2.42 -17.68 -6.72
N ASN A 191 -3.60 -17.42 -7.28
CA ASN A 191 -4.86 -17.33 -6.52
C ASN A 191 -6.04 -18.02 -7.24
N PRO A 192 -5.90 -19.26 -7.75
CA PRO A 192 -6.90 -19.86 -8.65
C PRO A 192 -8.27 -20.00 -7.98
N LYS A 193 -8.30 -20.45 -6.72
CA LYS A 193 -9.53 -20.62 -5.94
C LYS A 193 -10.28 -19.31 -5.67
N LEU A 194 -9.56 -18.20 -5.53
CA LEU A 194 -10.19 -16.89 -5.29
C LEU A 194 -10.83 -16.34 -6.57
N ILE A 195 -10.16 -16.55 -7.71
CA ILE A 195 -10.69 -16.19 -9.03
C ILE A 195 -11.93 -17.03 -9.34
N GLU A 196 -11.86 -18.33 -9.10
CA GLU A 196 -12.98 -19.25 -9.24
C GLU A 196 -14.17 -18.82 -8.39
N SER A 197 -13.96 -18.62 -7.09
CA SER A 197 -15.03 -18.23 -6.17
C SER A 197 -15.67 -16.88 -6.51
N TYR A 198 -14.91 -15.93 -7.08
CA TYR A 198 -15.43 -14.59 -7.37
C TYR A 198 -16.14 -14.50 -8.73
N TYR A 199 -15.54 -15.09 -9.76
CA TYR A 199 -16.10 -15.03 -11.12
C TYR A 199 -16.95 -16.24 -11.47
N ASP A 200 -16.96 -17.28 -10.65
CA ASP A 200 -17.65 -18.54 -10.90
C ASP A 200 -17.18 -19.13 -12.25
N VAL A 201 -15.86 -19.17 -12.43
CA VAL A 201 -15.17 -19.75 -13.59
C VAL A 201 -13.93 -20.49 -13.07
N VAL A 202 -13.89 -21.80 -13.27
CA VAL A 202 -12.75 -22.63 -12.88
C VAL A 202 -11.54 -22.30 -13.76
N PRO A 203 -10.41 -21.83 -13.19
CA PRO A 203 -9.20 -21.58 -13.97
C PRO A 203 -8.65 -22.86 -14.61
N GLU A 204 -8.37 -22.78 -15.91
CA GLU A 204 -7.79 -23.86 -16.69
C GLU A 204 -6.26 -23.86 -16.63
N ARG A 205 -5.65 -24.97 -17.07
CA ARG A 205 -4.19 -25.04 -17.26
C ARG A 205 -3.68 -23.97 -18.24
N ASN A 206 -4.45 -23.71 -19.30
CA ASN A 206 -4.22 -22.56 -20.17
C ASN A 206 -4.97 -21.34 -19.60
N ILE A 207 -4.23 -20.42 -18.99
CA ILE A 207 -4.80 -19.25 -18.32
C ILE A 207 -5.37 -18.25 -19.34
N GLU A 208 -4.84 -18.19 -20.56
CA GLU A 208 -5.39 -17.33 -21.61
C GLU A 208 -6.84 -17.72 -21.94
N LYS A 209 -7.11 -19.03 -22.08
CA LYS A 209 -8.48 -19.55 -22.25
C LYS A 209 -9.39 -19.22 -21.06
N THR A 210 -8.84 -19.17 -19.84
CA THR A 210 -9.60 -18.72 -18.68
C THR A 210 -10.02 -17.26 -18.83
N ILE A 211 -9.13 -16.39 -19.30
CA ILE A 211 -9.43 -14.98 -19.54
C ILE A 211 -10.46 -14.83 -20.67
N GLU A 212 -10.36 -15.62 -21.75
CA GLU A 212 -11.35 -15.65 -22.82
C GLU A 212 -12.75 -16.06 -22.33
N LYS A 213 -12.85 -17.12 -21.52
CA LYS A 213 -14.12 -17.53 -20.90
C LYS A 213 -14.71 -16.44 -20.01
N LEU A 214 -13.87 -15.77 -19.23
CA LEU A 214 -14.28 -14.63 -18.41
C LEU A 214 -14.78 -13.47 -19.28
N ALA A 215 -14.11 -13.18 -20.39
CA ALA A 215 -14.53 -12.15 -21.33
C ALA A 215 -15.92 -12.45 -21.89
N LEU A 216 -16.17 -13.70 -22.31
CA LEU A 216 -17.48 -14.14 -22.79
C LEU A 216 -18.55 -14.05 -21.70
N LYS A 217 -18.27 -14.49 -20.47
CA LYS A 217 -19.19 -14.38 -19.31
C LYS A 217 -19.54 -12.93 -18.98
N LEU A 218 -18.58 -12.02 -19.12
CA LEU A 218 -18.76 -10.58 -18.91
C LEU A 218 -19.33 -9.85 -20.14
N ASN A 219 -19.60 -10.57 -21.23
CA ASN A 219 -20.01 -10.03 -22.53
C ASN A 219 -19.04 -8.96 -23.08
N PHE A 220 -17.74 -9.16 -22.85
CA PHE A 220 -16.67 -8.33 -23.37
C PHE A 220 -16.13 -8.95 -24.66
N LYS A 221 -16.44 -8.30 -25.77
CA LYS A 221 -16.18 -8.79 -27.11
C LYS A 221 -15.66 -7.67 -28.02
N ILE A 222 -14.79 -8.04 -28.94
CA ILE A 222 -14.31 -7.17 -30.03
C ILE A 222 -15.02 -7.50 -31.35
N LYS A 223 -14.61 -6.85 -32.45
CA LYS A 223 -15.12 -7.13 -33.80
C LYS A 223 -14.97 -8.63 -34.12
N GLY A 224 -15.98 -9.19 -34.79
CA GLY A 224 -16.03 -10.63 -35.10
C GLY A 224 -16.52 -11.52 -33.96
N ASN A 225 -17.13 -10.95 -32.91
CA ASN A 225 -17.64 -11.69 -31.73
C ASN A 225 -16.54 -12.44 -30.96
N LEU A 226 -15.27 -12.02 -31.12
CA LEU A 226 -14.13 -12.59 -30.42
C LEU A 226 -14.02 -12.03 -29.00
N PRO A 227 -13.50 -12.80 -28.03
CA PRO A 227 -13.30 -12.34 -26.65
C PRO A 227 -12.36 -11.12 -26.55
N ASP A 228 -12.76 -10.11 -25.77
CA ASP A 228 -11.91 -8.94 -25.49
C ASP A 228 -11.01 -9.22 -24.26
N VAL A 229 -9.84 -9.81 -24.53
CA VAL A 229 -8.86 -10.21 -23.50
C VAL A 229 -8.31 -9.01 -22.74
N GLU A 230 -8.05 -7.90 -23.43
CA GLU A 230 -7.43 -6.72 -22.81
C GLU A 230 -8.38 -6.03 -21.83
N ARG A 231 -9.62 -5.75 -22.25
CA ARG A 231 -10.64 -5.14 -21.39
C ARG A 231 -10.96 -6.02 -20.18
N THR A 232 -11.01 -7.33 -20.41
CA THR A 232 -11.23 -8.32 -19.35
C THR A 232 -10.07 -8.32 -18.36
N SER A 233 -8.83 -8.32 -18.84
CA SER A 233 -7.64 -8.23 -17.98
C SER A 233 -7.65 -6.98 -17.11
N ARG A 234 -7.96 -5.81 -17.69
CA ARG A 234 -8.08 -4.55 -16.94
C ARG A 234 -9.24 -4.56 -15.94
N LYS A 235 -10.34 -5.27 -16.22
CA LYS A 235 -11.46 -5.45 -15.27
C LYS A 235 -11.02 -6.30 -14.07
N ILE A 236 -10.34 -7.43 -14.32
CA ILE A 236 -9.85 -8.32 -13.27
C ILE A 236 -8.86 -7.61 -12.35
N LEU A 237 -7.89 -6.87 -12.91
CA LEU A 237 -6.96 -6.07 -12.11
C LEU A 237 -7.67 -5.03 -11.24
N ARG A 238 -8.73 -4.39 -11.75
CA ARG A 238 -9.52 -3.43 -10.96
C ARG A 238 -10.30 -4.10 -9.83
N ASP A 239 -10.94 -5.24 -10.09
CA ASP A 239 -11.68 -5.98 -9.06
C ASP A 239 -10.74 -6.50 -7.96
N TRP A 240 -9.54 -6.95 -8.34
CA TRP A 240 -8.46 -7.31 -7.42
C TRP A 240 -8.00 -6.11 -6.57
N GLN A 241 -7.58 -5.02 -7.20
CA GLN A 241 -7.05 -3.83 -6.51
C GLN A 241 -8.08 -3.14 -5.61
N SER A 242 -9.36 -3.15 -6.01
CA SER A 242 -10.47 -2.61 -5.20
C SER A 242 -10.87 -3.53 -4.04
N GLY A 243 -10.35 -4.76 -3.97
CA GLY A 243 -10.63 -5.69 -2.89
C GLY A 243 -12.01 -6.36 -3.00
N LYS A 244 -12.62 -6.36 -4.19
CA LYS A 244 -13.85 -7.14 -4.44
C LYS A 244 -13.56 -8.64 -4.40
N ILE A 245 -12.38 -9.03 -4.88
CA ILE A 245 -11.83 -10.38 -4.71
C ILE A 245 -11.21 -10.44 -3.31
N LYS A 246 -11.92 -11.03 -2.35
CA LYS A 246 -11.49 -11.08 -0.94
C LYS A 246 -10.51 -12.23 -0.71
N LYS A 247 -9.43 -11.93 0.01
CA LYS A 247 -8.36 -12.87 0.39
C LYS A 247 -8.55 -13.38 1.83
#